data_AF-A0A964UI85-F1
#
_entry.id   AF-A0A964UI85-F1
#
_cell.length_a   1.000
_cell.length_b   1.000
_cell.length_c   1.000
_cell.angle_alpha   90.00
_cell.angle_beta   90.00
_cell.angle_gamma   90.00
#
_symmetry.space_group_name_H-M   'P 1'
#
loop_
_entity.id
_entity.type
_entity.pdbx_description
1 polymer ?
#
loop_
_entity_poly.entity_id
_entity_poly.type
_entity_poly.pdbx_seq_one_letter_code
_entity_poly.pdbx_strand_id
1 'polypeptide(L)'
;TSATQGALQDYATFDLVVPAGDTVNGIAVELEAAASTNAGTVGVELSWNGGTATTTTGFTTGTLTTTDTIYTLGGSTELWGRSWDPSAGEFDNGSFEVRVIANPSGGNTVRLDALQVRVYHEASGASGGGGGGDDMVEAGRATQYASVQHSGAESWLSRVWQWLSAWWE
;
A
#
# COMPACT_ATOMS: atom_id res chain seq x y z
N THR A 1 13.39 -8.13 3.97
CA THR A 1 13.76 -8.85 5.22
C THR A 1 13.19 -10.26 5.16
N SER A 2 13.74 -11.25 5.86
CA SER A 2 13.18 -12.61 5.96
C SER A 2 12.31 -12.74 7.22
N ALA A 3 11.05 -13.14 7.07
CA ALA A 3 10.08 -13.11 8.16
C ALA A 3 9.60 -14.51 8.60
N THR A 4 9.41 -14.71 9.91
CA THR A 4 8.76 -15.88 10.53
C THR A 4 7.24 -15.77 10.39
N GLN A 5 6.50 -16.88 10.60
CA GLN A 5 5.03 -16.88 10.58
C GLN A 5 4.43 -15.80 11.48
N GLY A 6 3.58 -14.95 10.92
CA GLY A 6 2.87 -13.89 11.64
C GLY A 6 3.74 -12.72 12.05
N ALA A 7 4.96 -12.59 11.51
CA ALA A 7 5.79 -11.43 11.79
C ALA A 7 5.09 -10.16 11.27
N LEU A 8 5.03 -9.16 12.15
CA LEU A 8 4.43 -7.86 11.89
C LEU A 8 5.54 -6.85 11.60
N GLN A 9 5.31 -6.01 10.60
CA GLN A 9 6.15 -4.86 10.31
C GLN A 9 5.27 -3.68 9.95
N ASP A 10 5.42 -2.57 10.67
CA ASP A 10 4.72 -1.33 10.38
C ASP A 10 5.62 -0.43 9.52
N TYR A 11 5.00 0.19 8.52
CA TYR A 11 5.60 1.10 7.54
C TYR A 11 4.86 2.43 7.63
N ALA A 12 5.60 3.53 7.66
CA ALA A 12 5.06 4.87 7.93
C ALA A 12 5.84 5.92 7.13
N THR A 13 5.43 7.19 7.24
CA THR A 13 6.07 8.31 6.53
C THR A 13 5.91 8.20 5.01
N PHE A 14 4.66 8.21 4.56
CA PHE A 14 4.28 8.12 3.15
C PHE A 14 4.04 9.47 2.48
N ASP A 15 4.26 10.59 3.18
CA ASP A 15 4.10 11.95 2.65
C ASP A 15 2.77 12.13 1.87
N LEU A 16 1.71 11.47 2.36
CA LEU A 16 0.39 11.49 1.74
C LEU A 16 -0.22 12.87 1.94
N VAL A 17 -0.82 13.41 0.89
CA VAL A 17 -1.48 14.72 0.92
C VAL A 17 -2.91 14.55 0.49
N VAL A 18 -3.80 14.32 1.46
CA VAL A 18 -5.24 14.31 1.26
C VAL A 18 -5.81 15.59 1.86
N PRO A 19 -6.39 16.52 1.07
CA PRO A 19 -6.91 17.78 1.59
C PRO A 19 -7.97 17.58 2.69
N ALA A 20 -7.91 18.43 3.71
CA ALA A 20 -8.91 18.43 4.77
C ALA A 20 -10.30 18.76 4.19
N GLY A 21 -11.26 17.89 4.48
CA GLY A 21 -12.62 17.98 3.95
C GLY A 21 -12.88 17.10 2.73
N ASP A 22 -11.86 16.53 2.09
CA ASP A 22 -12.10 15.60 0.98
C ASP A 22 -12.73 14.30 1.49
N THR A 23 -13.59 13.72 0.66
CA THR A 23 -14.17 12.39 0.89
C THR A 23 -13.22 11.35 0.33
N VAL A 24 -12.77 10.43 1.18
CA VAL A 24 -11.97 9.28 0.74
C VAL A 24 -12.90 8.23 0.16
N ASN A 25 -12.63 7.83 -1.08
CA ASN A 25 -13.39 6.84 -1.84
C ASN A 25 -12.77 5.45 -1.77
N GLY A 26 -11.44 5.37 -1.66
CA GLY A 26 -10.73 4.11 -1.55
C GLY A 26 -9.24 4.29 -1.25
N ILE A 27 -8.60 3.21 -0.81
CA ILE A 27 -7.16 3.15 -0.57
C ILE A 27 -6.63 1.86 -1.20
N ALA A 28 -5.58 1.98 -1.99
CA ALA A 28 -4.83 0.86 -2.53
C ALA A 28 -3.42 0.80 -1.94
N VAL A 29 -2.96 -0.42 -1.64
CA VAL A 29 -1.59 -0.73 -1.25
C VAL A 29 -1.01 -1.69 -2.26
N GLU A 30 0.15 -1.33 -2.81
CA GLU A 30 0.89 -2.16 -3.75
C GLU A 30 2.15 -2.70 -3.10
N LEU A 31 2.39 -3.99 -3.26
CA LEU A 31 3.53 -4.70 -2.71
C LEU A 31 4.34 -5.32 -3.84
N GLU A 32 5.65 -5.12 -3.83
CA GLU A 32 6.59 -5.97 -4.56
C GLU A 32 7.10 -7.04 -3.60
N ALA A 33 6.64 -8.28 -3.79
CA ALA A 33 6.93 -9.37 -2.87
C ALA A 33 7.25 -10.68 -3.61
N ALA A 34 8.05 -11.50 -2.94
CA ALA A 34 8.41 -12.84 -3.39
C ALA A 34 8.57 -13.78 -2.19
N ALA A 35 8.64 -15.08 -2.46
CA ALA A 35 8.95 -16.10 -1.48
C ALA A 35 10.08 -17.02 -1.96
N SER A 36 10.64 -17.85 -1.07
CA SER A 36 11.64 -18.85 -1.46
C SER A 36 11.04 -20.08 -2.17
N THR A 37 9.72 -20.26 -2.06
CA THR A 37 8.91 -21.26 -2.79
C THR A 37 7.56 -20.64 -3.16
N ASN A 38 6.81 -21.24 -4.08
CA ASN A 38 5.45 -20.80 -4.46
C ASN A 38 4.42 -21.10 -3.35
N ALA A 39 4.57 -20.46 -2.19
CA ALA A 39 3.76 -20.67 -1.00
C ALA A 39 3.73 -19.39 -0.14
N GLY A 40 2.81 -19.36 0.82
CA GLY A 40 2.65 -18.24 1.74
C GLY A 40 2.04 -17.00 1.09
N THR A 41 1.73 -16.01 1.94
CA THR A 41 1.06 -14.77 1.56
C THR A 41 1.59 -13.60 2.39
N VAL A 42 1.22 -12.38 1.99
CA VAL A 42 1.37 -11.17 2.80
C VAL A 42 -0.01 -10.61 3.10
N GLY A 43 -0.33 -10.44 4.37
CA GLY A 43 -1.49 -9.67 4.83
C GLY A 43 -1.13 -8.21 5.02
N VAL A 44 -2.12 -7.33 4.85
CA VAL A 44 -1.99 -5.90 5.13
C VAL A 44 -3.18 -5.45 5.97
N GLU A 45 -2.91 -4.55 6.91
CA GLU A 45 -3.87 -3.72 7.62
C GLU A 45 -3.40 -2.26 7.61
N LEU A 46 -4.32 -1.32 7.73
CA LEU A 46 -4.01 0.12 7.78
C LEU A 46 -4.24 0.68 9.18
N SER A 47 -3.37 1.59 9.61
CA SER A 47 -3.55 2.40 10.81
C SER A 47 -3.78 3.86 10.43
N TRP A 48 -4.51 4.57 11.29
CA TRP A 48 -4.81 6.00 11.18
C TRP A 48 -4.39 6.79 12.42
N ASN A 49 -3.73 6.13 13.37
CA ASN A 49 -3.38 6.69 14.68
C ASN A 49 -2.04 6.13 15.22
N GLY A 50 -1.05 6.00 14.34
CA GLY A 50 0.32 5.60 14.69
C GLY A 50 0.38 4.18 15.25
N GLY A 51 -0.34 3.26 14.61
CA GLY A 51 -0.31 1.82 14.93
C GLY A 51 -1.13 1.41 16.15
N THR A 52 -1.75 2.36 16.87
CA THR A 52 -2.55 2.09 18.08
C THR A 52 -3.81 1.27 17.76
N ALA A 53 -4.46 1.61 16.67
CA ALA A 53 -5.55 0.85 16.07
C ALA A 53 -5.19 0.52 14.63
N THR A 54 -5.66 -0.63 14.18
CA THR A 54 -5.59 -1.01 12.77
C THR A 54 -6.97 -1.38 12.29
N THR A 55 -7.14 -1.40 10.97
CA THR A 55 -8.26 -2.08 10.35
C THR A 55 -8.26 -3.56 10.76
N THR A 56 -9.42 -4.20 10.61
CA THR A 56 -9.62 -5.63 10.93
C THR A 56 -10.19 -6.41 9.75
N THR A 57 -10.55 -5.72 8.66
CA THR A 57 -11.04 -6.36 7.45
C THR A 57 -9.89 -6.81 6.56
N GLY A 58 -8.78 -6.06 6.56
CA GLY A 58 -7.52 -6.35 5.89
C GLY A 58 -7.63 -6.76 4.42
N PHE A 59 -6.48 -6.91 3.79
CA PHE A 59 -6.38 -7.64 2.53
C PHE A 59 -5.17 -8.56 2.58
N THR A 60 -5.21 -9.65 1.83
CA THR A 60 -4.11 -10.60 1.75
C THR A 60 -3.79 -10.88 0.29
N THR A 61 -2.51 -10.95 -0.04
CA THR A 61 -2.08 -11.31 -1.39
C THR A 61 -2.56 -12.71 -1.78
N GLY A 62 -2.56 -12.98 -3.09
CA GLY A 62 -2.49 -14.36 -3.56
C GLY A 62 -1.22 -15.07 -3.07
N THR A 63 -1.11 -16.37 -3.38
CA THR A 63 0.10 -17.14 -3.10
C THR A 63 1.31 -16.49 -3.74
N LEU A 64 2.35 -16.25 -2.94
CA LEU A 64 3.57 -15.64 -3.43
C LEU A 64 4.29 -16.54 -4.44
N THR A 65 4.98 -15.91 -5.38
CA THR A 65 5.84 -16.61 -6.35
C THR A 65 7.31 -16.54 -5.93
N THR A 66 8.18 -17.28 -6.62
CA THR A 66 9.63 -17.28 -6.35
C THR A 66 10.37 -16.07 -6.90
N THR A 67 9.69 -15.24 -7.69
CA THR A 67 10.21 -14.03 -8.32
C THR A 67 9.44 -12.82 -7.84
N ASP A 68 10.06 -11.64 -7.90
CA ASP A 68 9.42 -10.39 -7.51
C ASP A 68 8.15 -10.18 -8.34
N THR A 69 7.03 -10.07 -7.64
CA THR A 69 5.70 -9.96 -8.22
C THR A 69 4.98 -8.81 -7.53
N ILE A 70 4.22 -8.07 -8.31
CA ILE A 70 3.39 -6.99 -7.84
C ILE A 70 2.04 -7.53 -7.38
N TYR A 71 1.63 -7.16 -6.18
CA TYR A 71 0.31 -7.43 -5.63
C TYR A 71 -0.35 -6.13 -5.22
N THR A 72 -1.52 -5.84 -5.80
CA THR A 72 -2.37 -4.71 -5.41
C THR A 72 -3.45 -5.20 -4.46
N LEU A 73 -3.57 -4.53 -3.31
CA LEU A 73 -4.54 -4.79 -2.26
C LEU A 73 -5.41 -3.55 -2.04
N GLY A 74 -6.72 -3.72 -1.87
CA GLY A 74 -7.66 -2.60 -1.91
C GLY A 74 -7.86 -2.07 -3.33
N GLY A 75 -8.25 -0.81 -3.46
CA GLY A 75 -8.69 -0.25 -4.73
C GLY A 75 -9.37 1.11 -4.57
N SER A 76 -9.94 1.61 -5.67
CA SER A 76 -10.59 2.93 -5.73
C SER A 76 -11.90 3.02 -4.96
N THR A 77 -12.47 1.88 -4.54
CA THR A 77 -13.72 1.79 -3.79
C THR A 77 -13.57 1.10 -2.43
N GLU A 78 -12.35 0.69 -2.07
CA GLU A 78 -12.08 -0.09 -0.88
C GLU A 78 -11.62 0.81 0.26
N LEU A 79 -12.47 0.97 1.27
CA LEU A 79 -12.20 1.80 2.44
C LEU A 79 -11.62 1.03 3.64
N TRP A 80 -11.28 -0.25 3.46
CA TRP A 80 -10.71 -1.10 4.52
C TRP A 80 -11.60 -1.19 5.78
N GLY A 81 -12.91 -1.21 5.56
CA GLY A 81 -13.92 -1.44 6.58
C GLY A 81 -14.19 -0.25 7.51
N ARG A 82 -13.69 0.95 7.20
CA ARG A 82 -13.94 2.16 7.98
C ARG A 82 -14.13 3.40 7.11
N SER A 83 -14.71 4.45 7.69
CA SER A 83 -14.63 5.79 7.11
C SER A 83 -13.30 6.43 7.50
N TRP A 84 -12.72 7.21 6.58
CA TRP A 84 -11.46 7.93 6.76
C TRP A 84 -11.74 9.43 6.82
N ASP A 85 -11.05 10.13 7.73
CA ASP A 85 -11.23 11.56 7.96
C ASP A 85 -9.90 12.31 7.78
N PRO A 86 -9.64 12.87 6.58
CA PRO A 86 -8.46 13.70 6.36
C PRO A 86 -8.38 14.91 7.30
N SER A 87 -9.52 15.46 7.73
CA SER A 87 -9.54 16.63 8.62
C SER A 87 -9.05 16.34 10.03
N ALA A 88 -9.03 15.07 10.43
CA ALA A 88 -8.46 14.60 11.69
C ALA A 88 -6.95 14.28 11.61
N GLY A 89 -6.29 14.53 10.46
CA GLY A 89 -4.87 14.24 10.27
C GLY A 89 -4.56 12.75 10.13
N GLU A 90 -5.53 11.93 9.69
CA GLU A 90 -5.38 10.48 9.58
C GLU A 90 -4.34 10.03 8.54
N PHE A 91 -3.99 10.90 7.59
CA PHE A 91 -3.01 10.65 6.53
C PHE A 91 -1.62 11.23 6.80
N ASP A 92 -1.42 11.88 7.96
CA ASP A 92 -0.13 12.43 8.34
C ASP A 92 0.89 11.32 8.61
N ASN A 93 2.19 11.63 8.44
CA ASN A 93 3.29 10.66 8.58
C ASN A 93 3.39 9.97 9.95
N GLY A 94 2.83 10.57 11.01
CA GLY A 94 2.77 9.98 12.36
C GLY A 94 1.46 9.27 12.69
N SER A 95 0.49 9.33 11.78
CA SER A 95 -0.86 8.77 11.93
C SER A 95 -1.05 7.57 11.02
N PHE A 96 -0.78 7.74 9.72
CA PHE A 96 -1.00 6.71 8.73
C PHE A 96 0.15 5.70 8.70
N GLU A 97 -0.19 4.44 8.91
CA GLU A 97 0.77 3.34 8.83
C GLU A 97 0.17 2.17 8.05
N VAL A 98 1.03 1.44 7.35
CA VAL A 98 0.71 0.17 6.72
C VAL A 98 1.33 -0.95 7.55
N ARG A 99 0.50 -1.76 8.19
CA ARG A 99 0.92 -2.96 8.91
C ARG A 99 0.96 -4.14 7.96
N VAL A 100 2.15 -4.66 7.73
CA VAL A 100 2.41 -5.85 6.93
C VAL A 100 2.49 -7.07 7.83
N ILE A 101 1.85 -8.16 7.42
CA ILE A 101 1.75 -9.44 8.13
C ILE A 101 2.33 -10.52 7.24
N ALA A 102 3.52 -11.03 7.56
CA ALA A 102 4.11 -12.11 6.79
C ALA A 102 3.49 -13.46 7.15
N ASN A 103 3.01 -14.20 6.15
CA ASN A 103 2.43 -15.53 6.32
C ASN A 103 3.19 -16.59 5.48
N PRO A 104 4.45 -16.91 5.82
CA PRO A 104 5.18 -18.02 5.21
C PRO A 104 4.44 -19.36 5.39
N SER A 105 4.65 -20.30 4.47
CA SER A 105 4.08 -21.65 4.53
C SER A 105 5.10 -22.69 4.07
N GLY A 106 5.03 -23.90 4.65
CA GLY A 106 5.92 -25.01 4.27
C GLY A 106 7.40 -24.74 4.54
N GLY A 107 7.74 -23.90 5.52
CA GLY A 107 9.13 -23.55 5.85
C GLY A 107 9.78 -22.56 4.87
N ASN A 108 8.99 -21.89 4.03
CA ASN A 108 9.51 -20.89 3.12
C ASN A 108 9.85 -19.56 3.83
N THR A 109 10.46 -18.66 3.09
CA THR A 109 10.77 -17.30 3.52
C THR A 109 10.04 -16.32 2.63
N VAL A 110 9.32 -15.37 3.23
CA VAL A 110 8.70 -14.24 2.54
C VAL A 110 9.68 -13.07 2.49
N ARG A 111 9.69 -12.36 1.36
CA ARG A 111 10.45 -11.15 1.09
C ARG A 111 9.49 -10.08 0.59
N LEU A 112 9.65 -8.88 1.13
CA LEU A 112 9.01 -7.66 0.67
C LEU A 112 10.15 -6.70 0.29
N ASP A 113 10.08 -6.16 -0.92
CA ASP A 113 11.14 -5.35 -1.50
C ASP A 113 10.67 -3.88 -1.60
N ALA A 114 9.42 -3.66 -2.01
CA ALA A 114 8.81 -2.34 -2.08
C ALA A 114 7.35 -2.35 -1.62
N LEU A 115 6.90 -1.20 -1.10
CA LEU A 115 5.53 -0.93 -0.74
C LEU A 115 5.15 0.48 -1.19
N GLN A 116 3.97 0.64 -1.79
CA GLN A 116 3.39 1.94 -2.15
C GLN A 116 1.94 2.04 -1.68
N VAL A 117 1.52 3.26 -1.36
CA VAL A 117 0.13 3.59 -1.00
C VAL A 117 -0.42 4.60 -2.00
N ARG A 118 -1.69 4.44 -2.36
CA ARG A 118 -2.49 5.40 -3.12
C ARG A 118 -3.82 5.63 -2.42
N VAL A 119 -4.21 6.90 -2.29
CA VAL A 119 -5.51 7.31 -1.74
C VAL A 119 -6.35 7.93 -2.86
N TYR A 120 -7.56 7.40 -3.05
CA TYR A 120 -8.55 7.93 -3.98
C TYR A 120 -9.53 8.80 -3.18
N HIS A 121 -9.67 10.06 -3.57
CA HIS A 121 -10.51 11.03 -2.86
C HIS A 121 -11.16 12.03 -3.81
N GLU A 122 -12.20 12.69 -3.32
CA GLU A 122 -12.92 13.74 -4.03
C GLU A 122 -13.19 14.94 -3.11
N ALA A 123 -13.19 16.15 -3.66
CA ALA A 123 -13.46 17.35 -2.88
C ALA A 123 -14.91 17.38 -2.39
N SER A 124 -15.13 17.54 -1.07
CA SER A 124 -16.49 17.75 -0.56
C SER A 124 -16.95 19.18 -0.87
N GLY A 125 -17.70 19.34 -1.97
CA GLY A 125 -18.16 20.66 -2.39
C GLY A 125 -18.45 20.85 -3.88
N ALA A 126 -18.24 19.83 -4.73
CA ALA A 126 -18.68 19.86 -6.13
C ALA A 126 -20.23 19.77 -6.23
N SER A 127 -20.91 20.81 -5.74
CA SER A 127 -22.31 21.05 -6.03
C SER A 127 -22.45 21.64 -7.43
N GLY A 128 -22.76 20.77 -8.40
CA GLY A 128 -23.50 21.13 -9.61
C GLY A 128 -22.68 21.60 -10.82
N GLY A 129 -22.65 20.77 -11.86
CA GLY A 129 -22.26 21.19 -13.21
C GLY A 129 -21.89 19.99 -14.07
N GLY A 130 -22.84 19.44 -14.81
CA GLY A 130 -22.71 18.16 -15.52
C GLY A 130 -21.58 18.06 -16.55
N GLY A 131 -21.16 16.82 -16.79
CA GLY A 131 -20.26 16.43 -17.88
C GLY A 131 -19.32 15.34 -17.40
N GLY A 132 -19.54 14.11 -17.86
CA GLY A 132 -18.78 12.94 -17.41
C GLY A 132 -17.28 13.04 -17.67
N GLY A 133 -16.52 12.42 -16.79
CA GLY A 133 -15.07 12.31 -16.83
C GLY A 133 -14.51 12.42 -15.42
N ASP A 134 -14.46 11.29 -14.72
CA ASP A 134 -13.42 10.93 -13.74
C ASP A 134 -12.39 12.00 -13.32
N ASP A 135 -12.82 13.01 -12.56
CA ASP A 135 -11.92 13.92 -11.82
C ASP A 135 -11.49 13.22 -10.52
N MET A 136 -10.83 12.06 -10.65
CA MET A 136 -10.21 11.34 -9.55
C MET A 136 -8.86 12.01 -9.26
N VAL A 137 -8.82 12.91 -8.28
CA VAL A 137 -7.58 13.54 -7.84
C VAL A 137 -6.76 12.50 -7.07
N GLU A 138 -5.55 12.21 -7.55
CA GLU A 138 -4.60 11.30 -6.89
C GLU A 138 -3.85 12.04 -5.76
N ALA A 139 -4.15 11.71 -4.50
CA ALA A 139 -3.43 12.23 -3.34
C ALA A 139 -2.09 11.50 -3.14
N GLY A 140 -1.07 11.94 -3.85
CA GLY A 140 0.32 11.61 -3.53
C GLY A 140 0.73 10.15 -3.74
N ARG A 141 2.03 9.95 -4.00
CA ARG A 141 2.66 8.63 -4.08
C ARG A 141 3.84 8.63 -3.12
N ALA A 142 3.96 7.60 -2.29
CA ALA A 142 5.22 7.31 -1.63
C ALA A 142 5.50 5.83 -1.65
N THR A 143 6.75 5.55 -2.01
CA THR A 143 7.31 4.22 -2.05
C THR A 143 8.25 4.08 -0.87
N GLN A 144 7.98 3.13 0.01
CA GLN A 144 8.91 2.76 1.07
C GLN A 144 9.61 1.46 0.68
N TYR A 145 10.95 1.50 0.67
CA TYR A 145 11.79 0.35 0.34
C TYR A 145 12.14 -0.42 1.62
N ALA A 146 11.74 -1.68 1.71
CA ALA A 146 12.15 -2.55 2.79
C ALA A 146 13.56 -3.08 2.49
N SER A 147 14.60 -2.53 3.13
CA SER A 147 15.98 -2.88 2.76
C SER A 147 16.29 -4.39 2.92
N VAL A 148 16.59 -5.05 1.80
CA VAL A 148 17.45 -6.25 1.74
C VAL A 148 18.66 -5.85 0.92
N GLN A 149 19.86 -6.07 1.45
CA GLN A 149 21.09 -5.90 0.66
C GLN A 149 21.12 -6.94 -0.47
N HIS A 150 20.65 -6.57 -1.66
CA HIS A 150 20.97 -7.31 -2.88
C HIS A 150 22.29 -6.77 -3.43
N SER A 151 23.34 -7.58 -3.33
CA SER A 151 24.63 -7.36 -3.97
C SER A 151 24.48 -7.52 -5.49
N GLY A 152 24.23 -6.43 -6.21
CA GLY A 152 24.18 -6.44 -7.68
C GLY A 152 23.81 -5.09 -8.24
N ALA A 153 24.81 -4.26 -8.52
CA ALA A 153 24.65 -2.90 -9.02
C ALA A 153 24.41 -2.85 -10.54
N GLU A 154 23.36 -3.51 -11.04
CA GLU A 154 22.97 -3.43 -12.47
C GLU A 154 21.47 -3.08 -12.59
N SER A 155 21.21 -1.76 -12.62
CA SER A 155 20.01 -1.03 -13.10
C SER A 155 18.72 -0.96 -12.25
N TRP A 156 18.84 -0.86 -10.93
CA TRP A 156 17.77 -0.54 -9.95
C TRP A 156 16.77 0.56 -10.36
N LEU A 157 17.22 1.56 -11.14
CA LEU A 157 16.33 2.62 -11.65
C LEU A 157 15.44 2.14 -12.81
N SER A 158 15.88 1.23 -13.68
CA SER A 158 15.14 0.87 -14.89
C SER A 158 13.87 0.05 -14.61
N ARG A 159 13.89 -0.81 -13.60
CA ARG A 159 12.73 -1.62 -13.18
C ARG A 159 11.71 -0.79 -12.40
N VAL A 160 12.19 0.08 -11.51
CA VAL A 160 11.35 1.05 -10.78
C VAL A 160 10.74 2.07 -11.73
N TRP A 161 11.47 2.55 -12.76
CA TRP A 161 10.90 3.45 -13.77
C TRP A 161 9.89 2.74 -14.69
N GLN A 162 10.12 1.49 -15.10
CA GLN A 162 9.14 0.71 -15.87
C GLN A 162 7.86 0.43 -15.06
N TRP A 163 8.01 0.13 -13.78
CA TRP A 163 6.92 -0.03 -12.82
C TRP A 163 6.16 1.29 -12.59
N LEU A 164 6.87 2.40 -12.33
CA LEU A 164 6.28 3.74 -12.25
C LEU A 164 5.57 4.18 -13.55
N SER A 165 5.96 3.66 -14.72
CA SER A 165 5.40 4.03 -16.02
C SER A 165 4.19 3.20 -16.47
N ALA A 166 4.01 1.99 -15.96
CA ALA A 166 2.89 1.10 -16.33
C ALA A 166 1.56 1.43 -15.60
N TRP A 167 1.60 2.40 -14.69
CA TRP A 167 0.46 2.88 -13.89
C TRP A 167 -0.10 4.23 -14.38
N TRP A 168 0.16 4.59 -15.64
CA TRP A 168 -0.28 5.83 -16.30
C TRP A 168 -1.33 5.63 -17.41
N GLU A 169 -2.01 4.49 -17.43
CA GLU A 169 -3.18 4.26 -18.31
C GLU A 169 -4.43 3.94 -17.49
#